data_AF-A0A554A107-F1
#
_entry.id   AF-A0A554A107-F1
#
_cell.length_a   1.000
_cell.length_b   1.000
_cell.length_c   1.000
_cell.angle_alpha   90.00
_cell.angle_beta   90.00
_cell.angle_gamma   90.00
#
_symmetry.space_group_name_H-M   'P 1'
#
loop_
_entity.id
_entity.type
_entity.pdbx_description
1 polymer ?
#
loop_
_entity_poly.entity_id
_entity_poly.type
_entity_poly.pdbx_seq_one_letter_code
_entity_poly.pdbx_strand_id
1 'polypeptide(L)'
;MNILKKMMNTTLGVGFAPVFIFVAITTVIGPLMAFSDIRTMLQYGTPNGGLYLFMVSMCCFILYLSVRVPAFQVYYRMIPILWPILQLALFMFIGIGIAATIINYWAEYNIPSRGFAISLGILSVLCVRVFMSWWFYKNPLAPIHQSGEGFE
;
A
#
# COMPACT_ATOMS: atom_id res chain seq x y z
N MET A 1 14.00 21.11 -29.24
CA MET A 1 14.27 20.37 -27.98
C MET A 1 13.02 20.08 -27.15
N ASN A 2 11.98 20.94 -27.16
CA ASN A 2 10.76 20.73 -26.36
C ASN A 2 9.82 19.62 -26.88
N ILE A 3 9.74 19.43 -28.20
CA ILE A 3 8.87 18.40 -28.82
C ILE A 3 9.40 16.98 -28.55
N LEU A 4 10.71 16.76 -28.69
CA LEU A 4 11.35 15.46 -28.44
C LEU A 4 11.19 15.02 -26.98
N LYS A 5 11.39 15.94 -26.03
CA LYS A 5 11.15 15.68 -24.60
C LYS A 5 9.69 15.34 -24.32
N LYS A 6 8.74 16.03 -24.97
CA LYS A 6 7.30 15.77 -24.82
C LYS A 6 6.92 14.39 -25.35
N MET A 7 7.41 14.01 -26.55
CA MET A 7 7.14 12.69 -27.13
C MET A 7 7.71 11.56 -26.26
N MET A 8 8.96 11.70 -25.80
CA MET A 8 9.59 10.70 -24.91
C MET A 8 8.83 10.54 -23.59
N ASN A 9 8.37 11.65 -22.99
CA ASN A 9 7.60 11.64 -21.75
C ASN A 9 6.23 10.95 -21.93
N THR A 10 5.56 11.18 -23.07
CA THR A 10 4.30 10.52 -23.40
C THR A 10 4.47 9.02 -23.61
N THR A 11 5.49 8.60 -24.37
CA THR A 11 5.75 7.17 -24.63
C THR A 11 6.06 6.42 -23.33
N LEU A 12 6.89 7.00 -22.45
CA LEU A 12 7.19 6.44 -21.14
C LEU A 12 5.92 6.33 -20.28
N GLY A 13 5.10 7.39 -20.25
CA GLY A 13 3.82 7.39 -19.52
C GLY A 13 2.90 6.27 -19.99
N VAL A 14 2.65 6.16 -21.30
CA VAL A 14 1.78 5.13 -21.88
C VAL A 14 2.30 3.72 -21.60
N GLY A 15 3.62 3.49 -21.71
CA GLY A 15 4.22 2.20 -21.39
C GLY A 15 4.13 1.82 -19.91
N PHE A 16 4.12 2.80 -19.00
CA PHE A 16 4.00 2.58 -17.57
C PHE A 16 2.56 2.35 -17.11
N ALA A 17 1.57 2.83 -17.87
CA ALA A 17 0.14 2.72 -17.55
C ALA A 17 -0.32 1.31 -17.11
N PRO A 18 -0.06 0.21 -17.86
CA PRO A 18 -0.54 -1.11 -17.48
C PRO A 18 0.08 -1.59 -16.16
N VAL A 19 1.37 -1.32 -15.94
CA VAL A 19 2.08 -1.67 -14.71
C VAL A 19 1.53 -0.89 -13.52
N PHE A 20 1.29 0.41 -13.71
CA PHE A 20 0.72 1.27 -12.69
C PHE A 20 -0.70 0.84 -12.30
N ILE A 21 -1.57 0.55 -13.28
CA ILE A 21 -2.94 0.09 -13.04
C ILE A 21 -2.91 -1.23 -12.28
N PHE A 22 -2.06 -2.18 -12.68
CA PHE A 22 -1.90 -3.44 -11.98
C PHE A 22 -1.51 -3.21 -10.51
N VAL A 23 -0.48 -2.39 -10.26
CA VAL A 23 -0.04 -2.08 -8.88
C VAL A 23 -1.10 -1.34 -8.08
N ALA A 24 -1.82 -0.40 -8.69
CA ALA A 24 -2.91 0.32 -8.04
C ALA A 24 -4.01 -0.64 -7.59
N ILE A 25 -4.43 -1.56 -8.46
CA ILE A 25 -5.42 -2.59 -8.14
C ILE A 25 -4.88 -3.52 -7.05
N THR A 26 -3.65 -4.04 -7.18
CA THR A 26 -3.03 -4.91 -6.19
C THR A 26 -2.90 -4.23 -4.83
N THR A 27 -2.61 -2.92 -4.80
CA THR A 27 -2.50 -2.17 -3.54
C THR A 27 -3.85 -2.08 -2.82
N VAL A 28 -4.95 -1.95 -3.56
CA VAL A 28 -6.30 -1.85 -2.99
C VAL A 28 -6.89 -3.22 -2.63
N ILE A 29 -6.72 -4.23 -3.50
CA ILE A 29 -7.30 -5.56 -3.33
C ILE A 29 -6.41 -6.47 -2.47
N GLY A 30 -5.09 -6.27 -2.50
CA GLY A 30 -4.10 -7.05 -1.76
C GLY A 30 -4.38 -7.19 -0.25
N PRO A 31 -4.74 -6.11 0.47
CA PRO A 31 -5.17 -6.19 1.86
C PRO A 31 -6.35 -7.14 2.09
N LEU A 32 -7.33 -7.15 1.19
CA LEU A 32 -8.53 -8.00 1.30
C LEU A 32 -8.18 -9.47 1.06
N MET A 33 -7.32 -9.74 0.09
CA MET A 33 -6.80 -11.10 -0.17
C MET A 33 -6.01 -11.61 1.03
N ALA A 34 -5.05 -10.83 1.52
CA ALA A 34 -4.23 -11.20 2.66
C ALA A 34 -5.09 -11.46 3.92
N PHE A 35 -6.17 -10.70 4.13
CA PHE A 35 -7.10 -10.94 5.22
C PHE A 35 -7.88 -12.26 5.06
N SER A 36 -8.36 -12.57 3.85
CA SER A 36 -9.01 -13.84 3.55
C SER A 36 -8.08 -15.03 3.76
N ASP A 37 -6.81 -14.87 3.38
CA ASP A 37 -5.80 -15.91 3.52
C ASP A 37 -5.40 -16.12 4.98
N ILE A 38 -5.23 -15.04 5.77
CA ILE A 38 -5.06 -15.12 7.23
C ILE A 38 -6.20 -15.92 7.86
N ARG A 39 -7.46 -15.63 7.50
CA ARG A 39 -8.62 -16.36 8.02
C ARG A 39 -8.51 -17.86 7.71
N THR A 40 -8.13 -18.18 6.48
CA THR A 40 -8.00 -19.57 6.00
C THR A 40 -6.88 -20.30 6.75
N MET A 41 -5.70 -19.69 6.90
CA MET A 41 -4.58 -20.25 7.66
C MET A 41 -4.96 -20.50 9.12
N LEU A 42 -5.68 -19.56 9.75
CA LEU A 42 -6.11 -19.71 11.14
C LEU A 42 -7.20 -20.78 11.32
N GLN A 43 -8.04 -21.02 10.31
CA GLN A 43 -9.11 -22.02 10.37
C GLN A 43 -8.60 -23.44 10.09
N TYR A 44 -7.79 -23.61 9.05
CA TYR A 44 -7.35 -24.92 8.57
C TYR A 44 -5.95 -25.31 9.05
N GLY A 45 -5.18 -24.36 9.61
CA GLY A 45 -3.80 -24.61 10.05
C GLY A 45 -2.84 -24.89 8.90
N THR A 46 -3.22 -24.61 7.66
CA THR A 46 -2.42 -24.84 6.47
C THR A 46 -1.79 -23.54 5.97
N PRO A 47 -0.51 -23.58 5.53
CA PRO A 47 0.13 -22.41 4.93
C PRO A 47 -0.53 -22.09 3.58
N ASN A 48 -0.60 -20.81 3.27
CA ASN A 48 -1.21 -20.30 2.04
C ASN A 48 -0.32 -19.19 1.48
N GLY A 49 0.71 -19.57 0.71
CA GLY A 49 1.58 -18.70 -0.08
C GLY A 49 2.17 -17.46 0.63
N GLY A 50 3.44 -17.51 1.03
CA GLY A 50 4.12 -16.40 1.74
C GLY A 50 4.57 -15.17 0.91
N LEU A 51 3.95 -14.89 -0.23
CA LEU A 51 4.47 -13.89 -1.19
C LEU A 51 4.07 -12.43 -0.90
N TYR A 52 3.34 -12.14 0.18
CA TYR A 52 2.86 -10.78 0.46
C TYR A 52 3.97 -9.75 0.63
N LEU A 53 5.08 -10.09 1.29
CA LEU A 53 6.20 -9.15 1.44
C LEU A 53 6.83 -8.78 0.09
N PHE A 54 6.90 -9.74 -0.84
CA PHE A 54 7.36 -9.48 -2.20
C PHE A 54 6.37 -8.60 -2.97
N MET A 55 5.07 -8.87 -2.86
CA MET A 55 4.03 -8.05 -3.50
C MET A 55 4.05 -6.61 -2.95
N VAL A 56 4.15 -6.46 -1.63
CA VAL A 56 4.24 -5.17 -0.95
C VAL A 56 5.49 -4.40 -1.39
N SER A 57 6.65 -5.05 -1.44
CA SER A 57 7.89 -4.38 -1.86
C SER A 57 7.84 -3.92 -3.31
N MET A 58 7.27 -4.73 -4.22
CA MET A 58 7.01 -4.34 -5.60
C MET A 58 6.04 -3.16 -5.68
N CYS A 59 4.94 -3.17 -4.91
CA CYS A 59 3.99 -2.05 -4.88
C CYS A 59 4.66 -0.77 -4.39
N CYS A 60 5.44 -0.82 -3.31
CA CYS A 60 6.21 0.30 -2.81
C CYS A 60 7.17 0.87 -3.86
N PHE A 61 7.92 0.01 -4.56
CA PHE A 61 8.88 0.43 -5.57
C PHE A 61 8.21 1.12 -6.76
N ILE A 62 7.14 0.54 -7.29
CA ILE A 62 6.43 1.09 -8.45
C ILE A 62 5.69 2.38 -8.07
N LEU A 63 5.07 2.46 -6.89
CA LEU A 63 4.44 3.69 -6.41
C LEU A 63 5.47 4.79 -6.16
N TYR A 64 6.65 4.47 -5.61
CA TYR A 64 7.74 5.43 -5.50
C TYR A 64 8.17 5.97 -6.87
N LEU A 65 8.36 5.08 -7.85
CA LEU A 65 8.73 5.47 -9.21
C LEU A 65 7.66 6.37 -9.84
N SER A 66 6.38 6.07 -9.62
CA SER A 66 5.24 6.82 -10.16
C SER A 66 5.19 8.28 -9.68
N VAL A 67 5.66 8.56 -8.46
CA VAL A 67 5.73 9.93 -7.92
C VAL A 67 7.04 10.61 -8.31
N ARG A 68 8.15 9.86 -8.41
CA ARG A 68 9.46 10.44 -8.68
C ARG A 68 9.63 10.89 -10.13
N VAL A 69 9.04 10.18 -11.09
CA VAL A 69 9.18 10.46 -12.52
C VAL A 69 8.05 11.39 -13.00
N PRO A 70 8.35 12.59 -13.53
CA PRO A 70 7.32 13.55 -13.97
C PRO A 70 6.35 12.99 -15.03
N ALA A 71 6.81 12.05 -15.87
CA ALA A 71 5.98 11.36 -16.86
C ALA A 71 4.78 10.65 -16.25
N PHE A 72 4.95 10.06 -15.06
CA PHE A 72 3.98 9.20 -14.41
C PHE A 72 3.04 9.99 -13.50
N GLN A 73 3.40 11.22 -13.16
CA GLN A 73 2.55 12.11 -12.35
C GLN A 73 1.25 12.52 -13.05
N VAL A 74 1.12 12.26 -14.35
CA VAL A 74 -0.09 12.55 -15.13
C VAL A 74 -1.33 11.90 -14.51
N TYR A 75 -1.21 10.67 -14.00
CA TYR A 75 -2.33 9.96 -13.37
C TYR A 75 -2.84 10.66 -12.11
N TYR A 76 -1.92 11.16 -11.28
CA TYR A 76 -2.25 11.90 -10.06
C TYR A 76 -2.82 13.29 -10.35
N ARG A 77 -2.50 13.89 -11.49
CA ARG A 77 -3.10 15.17 -11.92
C ARG A 77 -4.52 15.00 -12.44
N MET A 78 -4.82 13.87 -13.10
CA MET A 78 -6.17 13.55 -13.56
C MET A 78 -7.09 13.20 -12.38
N ILE A 79 -6.58 12.46 -11.39
CA ILE A 79 -7.33 12.04 -10.20
C ILE A 79 -6.51 12.40 -8.95
N PRO A 80 -6.67 13.62 -8.40
CA PRO A 80 -5.89 14.08 -7.23
C PRO A 80 -6.06 13.19 -6.00
N ILE A 81 -7.26 12.60 -5.84
CA ILE A 81 -7.59 11.72 -4.72
C ILE A 81 -6.96 10.31 -4.86
N LEU A 82 -6.40 9.98 -6.02
CA LEU A 82 -5.79 8.67 -6.26
C LEU A 82 -4.57 8.45 -5.37
N TRP A 83 -3.73 9.47 -5.20
CA TRP A 83 -2.54 9.39 -4.37
C TRP A 83 -2.86 9.08 -2.90
N PRO A 84 -3.74 9.82 -2.19
CA PRO A 84 -4.11 9.48 -0.83
C PRO A 84 -4.72 8.08 -0.73
N ILE A 85 -5.61 7.68 -1.65
CA ILE A 85 -6.20 6.34 -1.63
C ILE A 85 -5.12 5.25 -1.72
N LEU A 86 -4.17 5.40 -2.65
CA LEU A 86 -3.08 4.43 -2.82
C LEU A 86 -2.13 4.41 -1.62
N GLN A 87 -1.87 5.55 -0.98
CA GLN A 87 -1.07 5.59 0.25
C GLN A 87 -1.76 4.87 1.41
N LEU A 88 -3.05 5.15 1.64
CA LEU A 88 -3.83 4.50 2.70
C LEU A 88 -3.89 2.99 2.49
N ALA A 89 -4.16 2.57 1.25
CA ALA A 89 -4.23 1.17 0.86
C ALA A 89 -2.85 0.48 0.98
N LEU A 90 -1.76 1.15 0.61
CA LEU A 90 -0.40 0.62 0.72
C LEU A 90 -0.01 0.39 2.19
N PHE A 91 -0.27 1.35 3.08
CA PHE A 91 0.00 1.16 4.50
C PHE A 91 -0.78 -0.02 5.06
N MET A 92 -2.08 -0.10 4.76
CA MET A 92 -2.89 -1.25 5.15
C MET A 92 -2.34 -2.56 4.59
N PHE A 93 -1.86 -2.56 3.34
CA PHE A 93 -1.28 -3.75 2.72
C PHE A 93 0.02 -4.18 3.40
N ILE A 94 0.88 -3.23 3.80
CA ILE A 94 2.08 -3.52 4.59
C ILE A 94 1.70 -4.19 5.92
N GLY A 95 0.76 -3.60 6.67
CA GLY A 95 0.39 -4.10 7.99
C GLY A 95 -0.21 -5.50 7.95
N ILE A 96 -1.16 -5.74 7.04
CA ILE A 96 -1.80 -7.04 6.85
C ILE A 96 -0.83 -8.03 6.19
N GLY A 97 0.00 -7.59 5.24
CA GLY A 97 1.00 -8.44 4.59
C GLY A 97 2.02 -9.01 5.56
N ILE A 98 2.53 -8.20 6.49
CA ILE A 98 3.40 -8.67 7.58
C ILE A 98 2.65 -9.66 8.47
N ALA A 99 1.40 -9.37 8.85
CA ALA A 99 0.59 -10.27 9.65
C ALA A 99 0.38 -11.63 8.96
N ALA A 100 0.06 -11.62 7.66
CA ALA A 100 -0.10 -12.81 6.84
C ALA A 100 1.20 -13.62 6.76
N THR A 101 2.35 -12.98 6.60
CA THR A 101 3.64 -13.67 6.59
C THR A 101 3.95 -14.33 7.94
N ILE A 102 3.69 -13.67 9.06
CA ILE A 102 3.93 -14.25 10.40
C ILE A 102 3.01 -15.46 10.64
N ILE A 103 1.73 -15.34 10.27
CA ILE A 103 0.75 -16.43 10.43
C ILE A 103 1.07 -17.58 9.47
N ASN A 104 1.51 -17.31 8.25
CA ASN A 104 1.97 -18.32 7.32
C ASN A 104 3.19 -19.07 7.86
N TYR A 105 4.14 -18.35 8.47
CA TYR A 105 5.32 -18.95 9.08
C TYR A 105 4.96 -19.88 10.25
N TRP A 106 3.97 -19.48 11.07
CA TRP A 106 3.39 -20.39 12.07
C TRP A 106 2.75 -21.62 11.42
N ALA A 107 1.94 -21.46 10.38
CA ALA A 107 1.25 -22.57 9.73
C ALA A 107 2.22 -23.56 9.05
N GLU A 108 3.36 -23.07 8.55
CA GLU A 108 4.36 -23.89 7.85
C GLU A 108 5.32 -24.59 8.81
N TYR A 109 5.84 -23.89 9.83
CA TYR A 109 6.90 -24.40 10.71
C TYR A 109 6.44 -24.70 12.13
N ASN A 110 5.18 -24.43 12.48
CA ASN A 110 4.67 -24.42 13.86
C ASN A 110 5.45 -23.50 14.82
N ILE A 111 6.18 -22.54 14.27
CA ILE A 111 6.98 -21.55 15.00
C ILE A 111 6.61 -20.17 14.47
N PRO A 112 6.28 -19.17 15.31
CA PRO A 112 6.07 -19.25 16.77
C PRO A 112 4.72 -19.88 17.13
N SER A 113 4.42 -20.09 18.42
CA SER A 113 3.11 -20.65 18.84
C SER A 113 1.92 -19.85 18.28
N ARG A 114 0.79 -20.53 18.02
CA ARG A 114 -0.41 -19.93 17.39
C ARG A 114 -0.85 -18.63 18.06
N GLY A 115 -0.92 -18.61 19.39
CA GLY A 115 -1.31 -17.42 20.15
C GLY A 115 -0.34 -16.26 19.91
N PHE A 116 0.97 -16.55 19.93
CA PHE A 116 2.00 -15.54 19.70
C PHE A 116 2.00 -15.02 18.25
N ALA A 117 1.78 -15.88 17.25
CA ALA A 117 1.64 -15.49 15.85
C ALA A 117 0.45 -14.55 15.65
N ILE A 118 -0.70 -14.85 16.27
CA ILE A 118 -1.89 -13.99 16.23
C ILE A 118 -1.61 -12.64 16.90
N SER A 119 -0.99 -12.64 18.08
CA SER A 119 -0.64 -11.40 18.79
C SER A 119 0.29 -10.52 17.97
N LEU A 120 1.32 -11.10 17.34
CA LEU A 120 2.22 -10.37 16.44
C LEU A 120 1.51 -9.84 15.20
N GLY A 121 0.59 -10.61 14.61
CA GLY A 121 -0.21 -10.18 13.48
C GLY A 121 -1.10 -8.97 13.82
N ILE A 122 -1.78 -9.00 14.98
CA ILE A 122 -2.58 -7.87 15.48
C ILE A 122 -1.67 -6.66 15.74
N LEU A 123 -0.52 -6.87 16.40
CA LEU A 123 0.43 -5.81 16.70
C LEU A 123 0.94 -5.13 15.42
N SER A 124 1.22 -5.89 14.35
CA SER A 124 1.61 -5.35 13.04
C SER A 124 0.57 -4.36 12.50
N VAL A 125 -0.71 -4.75 12.51
CA VAL A 125 -1.80 -3.88 12.03
C VAL A 125 -1.95 -2.64 12.91
N LEU A 126 -1.84 -2.79 14.24
CA LEU A 126 -1.90 -1.66 15.17
C LEU A 126 -0.74 -0.68 14.97
N CYS A 127 0.49 -1.18 14.84
CA CYS A 127 1.67 -0.34 14.59
C CYS A 127 1.49 0.50 13.32
N VAL A 128 1.01 -0.11 12.24
CA VAL A 128 0.72 0.61 10.99
C VAL A 128 -0.40 1.63 11.18
N ARG A 129 -1.48 1.30 11.89
CA ARG A 129 -2.59 2.24 12.17
C ARG A 129 -2.13 3.44 12.98
N VAL A 130 -1.31 3.23 14.01
CA VAL A 130 -0.73 4.31 14.82
C VAL A 130 0.22 5.16 13.99
N PHE A 131 1.11 4.53 13.22
CA PHE A 131 2.02 5.23 12.32
C PHE A 131 1.26 6.08 11.30
N MET A 132 0.22 5.53 10.70
CA MET A 132 -0.63 6.21 9.73
C MET A 132 -1.35 7.41 10.35
N SER A 133 -1.91 7.25 11.55
CA SER A 133 -2.58 8.33 12.29
C SER A 133 -1.61 9.46 12.62
N TRP A 134 -0.40 9.12 13.09
CA TRP A 134 0.66 10.09 13.34
C TRP A 134 1.15 10.79 12.06
N TRP A 135 1.30 10.03 10.97
CA TRP A 135 1.78 10.56 9.69
C TRP A 135 0.80 11.57 9.10
N PHE A 136 -0.50 11.26 9.08
CA PHE A 136 -1.52 12.16 8.56
C PHE A 136 -1.87 13.31 9.50
N TYR A 137 -1.63 13.17 10.81
CA TYR A 137 -1.64 14.30 11.72
C TYR A 137 -0.53 15.31 11.38
N LYS A 138 0.68 14.84 11.06
CA LYS A 138 1.82 15.70 10.72
C LYS A 138 1.80 16.22 9.27
N ASN A 139 1.29 15.44 8.33
CA ASN A 139 1.23 15.75 6.91
C ASN A 139 -0.23 15.60 6.42
N PRO A 140 -1.08 16.62 6.62
CA PRO A 140 -2.48 16.53 6.24
C PRO A 140 -2.62 16.38 4.72
N LEU A 141 -3.54 15.51 4.30
CA LEU A 141 -3.80 15.17 2.89
C LEU A 141 -4.41 16.31 2.07
N ALA A 142 -4.96 17.31 2.74
CA ALA A 142 -5.40 18.57 2.17
C ALA A 142 -4.73 19.70 2.96
N PRO A 143 -4.31 20.81 2.31
CA PRO A 143 -4.04 22.02 3.08
C PRO A 143 -5.32 22.33 3.84
N ILE A 144 -5.22 22.41 5.16
CA ILE A 144 -6.29 22.94 6.00
C ILE A 144 -6.46 24.38 5.50
N HIS A 145 -7.44 24.61 4.62
CA HIS A 145 -7.93 25.96 4.45
C HIS A 145 -8.46 26.33 5.83
N GLN A 146 -7.84 27.34 6.43
CA GLN A 146 -8.19 27.90 7.72
C GLN A 146 -9.67 28.30 7.73
N SER A 147 -10.57 27.37 8.04
CA SER A 147 -11.94 27.69 8.44
C SER A 147 -11.89 28.01 9.93
N GLY A 148 -11.50 29.24 10.28
CA GLY A 148 -11.43 29.65 11.68
C GLY A 148 -10.65 30.91 12.07
N GLU A 149 -10.30 31.82 11.15
CA GLU A 149 -9.97 33.19 11.56
C GLU A 149 -10.96 34.15 10.90
N GLY A 150 -11.62 34.92 11.75
CA GLY A 150 -12.80 35.71 11.44
C GLY A 150 -12.51 36.83 10.44
N PHE A 151 -13.46 37.00 9.53
CA PHE A 151 -13.76 38.31 8.96
C PHE A 151 -14.86 38.93 9.81
N GLU A 152 -14.46 39.62 10.87
CA GLU A 152 -14.99 40.95 11.16
C GLU A 152 -14.18 41.97 10.34
#